data_AF-A0A3M1KXE3-F1
#
_entry.id   AF-A0A3M1KXE3-F1
#
_cell.length_a   1.000
_cell.length_b   1.000
_cell.length_c   1.000
_cell.angle_alpha   90.00
_cell.angle_beta   90.00
_cell.angle_gamma   90.00
#
_symmetry.space_group_name_H-M   'P 1'
#
loop_
_entity.id
_entity.type
_entity.pdbx_description
1 polymer ?
#
loop_
_entity_poly.entity_id
_entity_poly.type
_entity_poly.pdbx_seq_one_letter_code
_entity_poly.pdbx_strand_id
1 'polypeptide(L)'
;CFFEATAASVGRGTDLQFQVVGAPGFPAGDYTFTPEPKPGARHPKHQGLPCRGWNLSGLPVAELRRDTALRLHYLLDFFAAYEPRDGFFLRSDFFDKLAGTDSLRLQLLRGATEEEIRRSWAPTLRAFKAQRRRYLLYPED
;
A
#
# COMPACT_ATOMS: atom_id res chain seq x y z
N CYS A 1 -1.59 -4.77 -3.89
CA CYS A 1 -0.74 -3.87 -3.07
C CYS A 1 -0.89 -2.45 -3.62
N PHE A 2 -1.39 -1.47 -2.85
CA PHE A 2 -1.73 -0.14 -3.40
C PHE A 2 -0.53 0.64 -3.94
N PHE A 3 0.62 0.54 -3.27
CA PHE A 3 1.86 1.22 -3.68
C PHE A 3 2.39 0.81 -5.06
N GLU A 4 1.96 -0.32 -5.63
CA GLU A 4 2.39 -0.72 -6.97
C GLU A 4 1.96 0.32 -8.02
N ALA A 5 0.82 0.98 -7.82
CA ALA A 5 0.29 2.04 -8.70
C ALA A 5 0.76 3.45 -8.34
N THR A 6 1.63 3.63 -7.34
CA THR A 6 2.15 4.93 -6.92
C THR A 6 3.61 5.13 -7.32
N ALA A 7 4.19 6.30 -7.07
CA ALA A 7 5.60 6.55 -7.28
C ALA A 7 6.52 5.76 -6.33
N ALA A 8 5.99 5.11 -5.29
CA ALA A 8 6.81 4.34 -4.35
C ALA A 8 7.32 3.02 -4.95
N SER A 9 8.57 2.69 -4.64
CA SER A 9 9.08 1.32 -4.74
C SER A 9 8.61 0.52 -3.54
N VAL A 10 8.19 -0.73 -3.79
CA VAL A 10 7.80 -1.72 -2.76
C VAL A 10 8.92 -2.75 -2.52
N GLY A 11 10.17 -2.38 -2.80
CA GLY A 11 11.32 -3.27 -2.62
C GLY A 11 11.51 -4.32 -3.72
N ARG A 12 10.73 -4.33 -4.80
CA ARG A 12 11.06 -5.16 -5.98
C ARG A 12 12.47 -4.79 -6.45
N GLY A 13 13.31 -5.80 -6.71
CA GLY A 13 14.73 -5.61 -6.98
C GLY A 13 15.63 -5.64 -5.74
N THR A 14 15.08 -5.91 -4.56
CA THR A 14 15.82 -6.21 -3.32
C THR A 14 15.42 -7.59 -2.78
N ASP A 15 16.03 -8.02 -1.67
CA ASP A 15 15.64 -9.26 -0.98
C ASP A 15 14.44 -9.07 -0.04
N LEU A 16 13.94 -7.84 0.11
CA LEU A 16 12.84 -7.44 0.99
C LEU A 16 11.60 -6.98 0.21
N GLN A 17 11.27 -7.69 -0.88
CA GLN A 17 10.11 -7.38 -1.71
C GLN A 17 8.83 -7.39 -0.86
N PHE A 18 8.01 -6.35 -1.02
CA PHE A 18 6.78 -6.07 -0.26
C PHE A 18 6.96 -5.87 1.26
N GLN A 19 8.20 -5.80 1.74
CA GLN A 19 8.53 -5.57 3.14
C GLN A 19 9.19 -4.22 3.37
N VAL A 20 9.52 -3.50 2.30
CA VAL A 20 10.04 -2.13 2.36
C VAL A 20 9.23 -1.26 1.41
N VAL A 21 9.08 0.01 1.76
CA VAL A 21 8.46 1.01 0.88
C VAL A 21 9.29 2.29 0.91
N GLY A 22 9.53 2.89 -0.24
CA GLY A 22 10.37 4.08 -0.34
C GLY A 22 10.37 4.68 -1.73
N ALA A 23 10.90 5.89 -1.86
CA ALA A 23 11.13 6.54 -3.14
C ALA A 23 12.41 7.39 -3.10
N PRO A 24 13.04 7.68 -4.26
CA PRO A 24 14.11 8.66 -4.33
C PRO A 24 13.63 10.01 -3.79
N GLY A 25 14.41 10.62 -2.90
CA GLY A 25 14.07 11.93 -2.32
C GLY A 25 12.93 11.93 -1.30
N PHE A 26 12.34 10.78 -0.96
CA PHE A 26 11.29 10.72 0.07
C PHE A 26 11.84 11.17 1.44
N PRO A 27 11.19 12.14 2.11
CA PRO A 27 11.80 12.82 3.26
C PRO A 27 11.68 12.01 4.57
N ALA A 28 10.74 11.05 4.63
CA ALA A 28 10.42 10.31 5.84
C ALA A 28 11.02 8.90 5.85
N GLY A 29 11.19 8.35 7.05
CA GLY A 29 11.76 7.02 7.28
C GLY A 29 13.28 7.04 7.50
N ASP A 30 13.79 5.93 8.00
CA ASP A 30 15.18 5.73 8.46
C ASP A 30 15.90 4.62 7.68
N TYR A 31 15.22 4.03 6.69
CA TYR A 31 15.77 2.95 5.89
C TYR A 31 15.98 3.37 4.44
N THR A 32 17.12 2.96 3.87
CA THR A 32 17.46 3.19 2.47
C THR A 32 17.74 1.86 1.78
N PHE A 33 17.21 1.71 0.57
CA PHE A 33 17.47 0.55 -0.29
C PHE A 33 17.58 0.98 -1.75
N THR A 34 18.38 0.26 -2.53
CA THR A 34 18.53 0.50 -3.97
C THR A 34 17.98 -0.70 -4.74
N PRO A 35 16.89 -0.55 -5.50
CA PRO A 35 16.37 -1.60 -6.37
C PRO A 35 17.36 -1.96 -7.49
N GLU A 36 17.66 -3.24 -7.66
CA GLU A 36 18.51 -3.75 -8.74
C GLU A 36 17.81 -4.84 -9.55
N PRO A 37 18.16 -5.08 -10.83
CA PRO A 37 17.61 -6.20 -11.59
C PRO A 37 17.86 -7.54 -10.88
N LYS A 38 16.78 -8.25 -10.56
CA LYS A 38 16.81 -9.59 -9.96
C LYS A 38 15.85 -10.54 -10.68
N PRO A 39 16.02 -11.87 -10.56
CA PRO A 39 14.97 -12.81 -10.94
C PRO A 39 13.64 -12.42 -10.30
N GLY A 40 12.57 -12.34 -11.11
CA GLY A 40 11.26 -11.84 -10.67
C GLY A 40 11.07 -10.31 -10.67
N ALA A 41 12.13 -9.54 -10.90
CA ALA A 41 12.10 -8.08 -11.04
C ALA A 41 13.21 -7.60 -11.99
N ARG A 42 13.06 -7.85 -13.30
CA ARG A 42 14.08 -7.48 -14.31
C ARG A 42 14.20 -5.97 -14.54
N HIS A 43 13.11 -5.24 -14.36
CA HIS A 43 13.02 -3.78 -14.52
C HIS A 43 12.31 -3.19 -13.30
N PRO A 44 12.95 -3.21 -12.10
CA PRO A 44 12.31 -2.70 -10.90
C PRO A 44 12.12 -1.19 -10.97
N LYS A 45 11.09 -0.70 -10.29
CA LYS A 45 10.87 0.75 -10.13
C LYS A 45 12.06 1.36 -9.38
N HIS A 46 12.54 2.50 -9.86
CA HIS A 46 13.71 3.20 -9.31
C HIS A 46 15.00 2.37 -9.36
N GLN A 47 15.17 1.57 -10.41
CA GLN A 47 16.39 0.79 -10.63
C GLN A 47 17.66 1.65 -10.51
N GLY A 48 18.61 1.23 -9.68
CA GLY A 48 19.89 1.92 -9.46
C GLY A 48 19.78 3.23 -8.66
N LEU A 49 18.57 3.64 -8.24
CA LEU A 49 18.36 4.86 -7.47
C LEU A 49 18.11 4.54 -5.99
N PRO A 50 18.81 5.22 -5.06
CA PRO A 50 18.56 5.03 -3.63
C PRO A 50 17.15 5.51 -3.26
N CYS A 51 16.37 4.61 -2.70
CA CYS A 51 15.03 4.87 -2.19
C CYS A 51 15.08 4.95 -0.66
N ARG A 52 14.67 6.09 -0.10
CA ARG A 52 14.47 6.24 1.34
C ARG A 52 13.02 5.93 1.70
N GLY A 53 12.80 5.35 2.88
CA GLY A 53 11.47 5.10 3.41
C GLY A 53 11.49 4.17 4.62
N TRP A 54 10.54 3.25 4.68
CA TRP A 54 10.32 2.39 5.84
C TRP A 54 10.67 0.94 5.56
N ASN A 55 11.27 0.29 6.56
CA ASN A 55 11.48 -1.14 6.60
C ASN A 55 10.47 -1.80 7.55
N LEU A 56 9.60 -2.62 6.99
CA LEU A 56 8.53 -3.35 7.69
C LEU A 56 8.89 -4.83 7.88
N SER A 57 10.07 -5.29 7.45
CA SER A 57 10.49 -6.70 7.56
C SER A 57 10.63 -7.19 9.00
N GLY A 58 10.83 -6.26 9.95
CA GLY A 58 10.90 -6.57 11.38
C GLY A 58 9.54 -6.74 12.07
N LEU A 59 8.42 -6.51 11.38
CA LEU A 59 7.10 -6.64 11.99
C LEU A 59 6.83 -8.10 12.41
N PRO A 60 6.44 -8.35 13.68
CA PRO A 60 6.16 -9.69 14.13
C PRO A 60 4.99 -10.32 13.35
N VAL A 61 5.21 -11.51 12.76
CA VAL A 61 4.15 -12.23 12.03
C VAL A 61 2.92 -12.48 12.90
N ALA A 62 3.11 -12.71 14.19
CA ALA A 62 2.01 -12.88 15.15
C ALA A 62 1.16 -11.62 15.31
N GLU A 63 1.72 -10.43 15.11
CA GLU A 63 0.97 -9.16 15.07
C GLU A 63 0.20 -9.04 13.75
N LEU A 64 0.88 -9.28 12.62
CA LEU A 64 0.25 -9.22 11.28
C LEU A 64 -0.93 -10.20 11.14
N ARG A 65 -0.85 -11.39 11.75
CA ARG A 65 -1.94 -12.37 11.76
C ARG A 65 -3.13 -11.97 12.64
N ARG A 66 -2.93 -11.08 13.61
CA ARG A 66 -4.00 -10.55 14.47
C ARG A 66 -4.73 -9.37 13.83
N ASP A 67 -4.15 -8.76 12.81
CA ASP A 67 -4.81 -7.67 12.09
C ASP A 67 -6.06 -8.18 11.37
N THR A 68 -7.20 -7.60 11.72
CA THR A 68 -8.49 -7.86 11.03
C THR A 68 -8.78 -6.82 9.96
N ALA A 69 -7.81 -5.96 9.67
CA ALA A 69 -7.93 -4.78 8.82
C ALA A 69 -6.61 -4.48 8.09
N LEU A 70 -6.71 -3.85 6.91
CA LEU A 70 -5.55 -3.30 6.22
C LEU A 70 -4.89 -2.20 7.07
N ARG A 71 -3.56 -2.20 7.21
CA ARG A 71 -2.80 -1.08 7.80
C ARG A 71 -2.74 0.08 6.82
N LEU A 72 -3.80 0.88 6.78
CA LEU A 72 -3.97 1.92 5.77
C LEU A 72 -3.07 3.13 6.02
N HIS A 73 -2.74 3.43 7.28
CA HIS A 73 -1.85 4.52 7.67
C HIS A 73 -0.55 4.56 6.86
N TYR A 74 0.08 3.42 6.52
CA TYR A 74 1.28 3.44 5.67
C TYR A 74 1.04 4.17 4.34
N LEU A 75 -0.09 3.95 3.69
CA LEU A 75 -0.41 4.63 2.44
C LEU A 75 -0.72 6.12 2.68
N LEU A 76 -1.48 6.44 3.73
CA LEU A 76 -1.86 7.82 4.06
C LEU A 76 -0.63 8.66 4.42
N ASP A 77 0.19 8.16 5.34
CA ASP A 77 1.38 8.82 5.83
C ASP A 77 2.40 9.00 4.71
N PHE A 78 2.55 7.99 3.85
CA PHE A 78 3.47 8.08 2.72
C PHE A 78 2.98 9.12 1.73
N PHE A 79 1.69 9.10 1.37
CA PHE A 79 1.11 10.11 0.49
C PHE A 79 1.22 11.52 1.07
N ALA A 80 0.96 11.67 2.37
CA ALA A 80 1.02 12.96 3.05
C ALA A 80 2.44 13.57 3.08
N ALA A 81 3.47 12.72 3.17
CA ALA A 81 4.87 13.12 3.20
C ALA A 81 5.54 13.19 1.82
N TYR A 82 4.88 12.71 0.76
CA TYR A 82 5.46 12.66 -0.58
C TYR A 82 5.28 14.01 -1.30
N GLU A 83 6.40 14.63 -1.68
CA GLU A 83 6.41 15.90 -2.41
C GLU A 83 7.29 15.82 -3.68
N PRO A 84 6.85 16.41 -4.81
CA PRO A 84 5.53 17.01 -5.03
C PRO A 84 4.42 15.95 -5.01
N ARG A 85 3.22 16.31 -4.55
CA ARG A 85 2.04 15.41 -4.60
C ARG A 85 1.66 15.01 -6.03
N ASP A 86 1.93 15.88 -6.98
CA ASP A 86 1.76 15.60 -8.40
C ASP A 86 2.67 14.45 -8.84
N GLY A 87 2.09 13.47 -9.53
CA GLY A 87 2.80 12.27 -9.96
C GLY A 87 2.93 11.19 -8.88
N PHE A 88 2.37 11.38 -7.68
CA PHE A 88 2.30 10.29 -6.69
C PHE A 88 1.55 9.08 -7.25
N PHE A 89 0.41 9.28 -7.92
CA PHE A 89 -0.27 8.21 -8.65
C PHE A 89 0.31 8.16 -10.07
N LEU A 90 1.06 7.11 -10.41
CA LEU A 90 1.68 6.99 -11.74
C LEU A 90 0.63 6.92 -12.85
N ARG A 91 -0.48 6.25 -12.53
CA ARG A 91 -1.66 6.11 -13.38
C ARG A 91 -2.88 5.98 -12.49
N SER A 92 -3.68 7.05 -12.41
CA SER A 92 -4.88 7.08 -11.59
C SER A 92 -5.83 5.92 -11.89
N ASP A 93 -6.01 5.57 -13.16
CA ASP A 93 -6.87 4.44 -13.58
C ASP A 93 -6.37 3.09 -13.06
N PHE A 94 -5.06 2.91 -12.92
CA PHE A 94 -4.48 1.67 -12.40
C PHE A 94 -4.60 1.60 -10.88
N PHE A 95 -4.42 2.72 -10.16
CA PHE A 95 -4.68 2.76 -8.72
C PHE A 95 -6.15 2.43 -8.42
N ASP A 96 -7.08 3.04 -9.17
CA ASP A 96 -8.51 2.82 -9.00
C ASP A 96 -8.90 1.35 -9.29
N LYS A 97 -8.26 0.70 -10.27
CA LYS A 97 -8.42 -0.75 -10.51
C LYS A 97 -7.94 -1.61 -9.34
N LEU A 98 -6.83 -1.26 -8.70
CA LEU A 98 -6.35 -1.97 -7.51
C LEU A 98 -7.24 -1.73 -6.29
N ALA A 99 -7.77 -0.53 -6.14
CA ALA A 99 -8.70 -0.17 -5.06
C ALA A 99 -10.14 -0.65 -5.28
N GLY A 100 -10.50 -0.99 -6.52
CA GLY A 100 -11.84 -1.39 -6.93
C GLY A 100 -12.81 -0.23 -7.17
N THR A 101 -12.36 1.02 -7.02
CA THR A 101 -13.10 2.27 -7.21
C THR A 101 -12.13 3.46 -7.15
N ASP A 102 -12.55 4.63 -7.61
CA ASP A 102 -11.82 5.90 -7.45
C ASP A 102 -11.91 6.48 -6.03
N SER A 103 -12.82 5.97 -5.19
CA SER A 103 -13.13 6.53 -3.88
C SER A 103 -11.89 6.68 -2.98
N LEU A 104 -11.03 5.66 -2.90
CA LEU A 104 -9.83 5.72 -2.06
C LEU A 104 -8.83 6.79 -2.54
N ARG A 105 -8.63 6.92 -3.86
CA ARG A 105 -7.74 7.95 -4.41
C ARG A 105 -8.29 9.34 -4.14
N LEU A 106 -9.57 9.57 -4.38
CA LEU A 106 -10.22 10.85 -4.11
C LEU A 106 -10.21 11.19 -2.61
N GLN A 107 -10.34 10.19 -1.74
CA GLN A 107 -10.22 10.32 -0.29
C GLN A 107 -8.81 10.72 0.15
N LEU A 108 -7.77 10.11 -0.43
CA LEU A 108 -6.38 10.52 -0.19
C LEU A 108 -6.15 11.98 -0.62
N LEU A 109 -6.57 12.33 -1.84
CA LEU A 109 -6.37 13.66 -2.42
C LEU A 109 -7.04 14.77 -1.58
N ARG A 110 -8.22 14.51 -0.99
CA ARG A 110 -8.91 15.47 -0.12
C ARG A 110 -8.45 15.44 1.35
N GLY A 111 -7.47 14.61 1.69
CA GLY A 111 -6.95 14.48 3.06
C GLY A 111 -7.91 13.79 4.03
N ALA A 112 -8.71 12.84 3.55
CA ALA A 112 -9.59 12.07 4.44
C ALA A 112 -8.77 11.26 5.46
N THR A 113 -9.28 11.22 6.68
CA THR A 113 -8.72 10.39 7.75
C THR A 113 -8.96 8.92 7.49
N GLU A 114 -8.14 8.05 8.09
CA GLU A 114 -8.31 6.61 8.00
C GLU A 114 -9.70 6.16 8.49
N GLU A 115 -10.21 6.79 9.55
CA GLU A 115 -11.54 6.53 10.11
C GLU A 115 -12.67 6.83 9.10
N GLU A 116 -12.59 7.94 8.37
CA GLU A 116 -13.56 8.29 7.33
C GLU A 116 -13.54 7.31 6.16
N ILE A 117 -12.34 6.89 5.74
CA ILE A 117 -12.17 5.89 4.67
C ILE A 117 -12.82 4.57 5.11
N ARG A 118 -12.52 4.10 6.33
CA ARG A 118 -13.09 2.86 6.88
C ARG A 118 -14.61 2.92 7.00
N ARG A 119 -15.15 4.05 7.46
CA ARG A 119 -16.59 4.28 7.56
C ARG A 119 -17.27 4.17 6.19
N SER A 120 -16.60 4.66 5.14
CA SER A 120 -17.12 4.55 3.77
C SER A 120 -17.20 3.11 3.25
N TRP A 121 -16.31 2.22 3.71
CA TRP A 121 -16.30 0.79 3.32
C TRP A 121 -17.24 -0.07 4.16
N ALA A 122 -17.59 0.37 5.36
CA ALA A 122 -18.35 -0.46 6.32
C ALA A 122 -19.67 -1.02 5.76
N PRO A 123 -20.50 -0.26 5.00
CA PRO A 123 -21.74 -0.80 4.44
C PRO A 123 -21.52 -1.95 3.44
N THR A 124 -20.57 -1.78 2.51
CA THR A 124 -20.29 -2.80 1.48
C THR A 124 -19.60 -4.02 2.07
N LEU A 125 -18.74 -3.84 3.07
CA LEU A 125 -18.14 -4.93 3.84
C LEU A 125 -19.20 -5.74 4.60
N ARG A 126 -20.19 -5.10 5.23
CA ARG A 126 -21.33 -5.79 5.88
C ARG A 126 -22.14 -6.59 4.86
N ALA A 127 -22.45 -6.00 3.71
CA ALA A 127 -23.19 -6.68 2.64
C ALA A 127 -22.42 -7.91 2.11
N PHE A 128 -21.11 -7.77 1.87
CA PHE A 128 -20.27 -8.88 1.42
C PHE A 128 -20.19 -10.00 2.47
N LYS A 129 -20.01 -9.65 3.75
CA LYS A 129 -20.01 -10.64 4.86
C LYS A 129 -21.33 -11.42 4.91
N ALA A 130 -22.47 -10.75 4.76
CA ALA A 130 -23.76 -11.44 4.68
C ALA A 130 -23.86 -12.35 3.44
N GLN A 131 -23.42 -11.87 2.28
CA GLN A 131 -23.47 -12.61 1.02
C GLN A 131 -22.60 -13.87 1.05
N ARG A 132 -21.37 -13.79 1.59
CA ARG A 132 -20.40 -14.90 1.57
C ARG A 132 -20.80 -16.08 2.46
N ARG A 133 -21.66 -15.88 3.46
CA ARG A 133 -22.06 -16.92 4.44
C ARG A 133 -22.54 -18.21 3.82
N ARG A 134 -23.30 -18.13 2.71
CA ARG A 134 -23.83 -19.30 2.00
C ARG A 134 -22.77 -20.15 1.29
N TYR A 135 -21.54 -19.66 1.23
CA TYR A 135 -20.43 -20.28 0.52
C TYR A 135 -19.25 -20.65 1.44
N LEU A 136 -19.39 -20.45 2.76
CA LEU A 136 -18.32 -20.77 3.71
C LEU A 136 -18.22 -22.29 3.91
N LEU A 137 -17.01 -22.83 3.79
CA LEU A 137 -16.69 -24.23 4.07
C LEU A 137 -16.11 -24.44 5.49
N TYR A 138 -15.71 -23.35 6.14
CA TYR A 138 -15.18 -23.32 7.50
C TYR A 138 -16.00 -22.34 8.34
N PRO A 139 -16.07 -22.52 9.67
CA PRO A 139 -16.76 -21.59 10.56
C PRO A 139 -16.29 -20.14 10.35
N GLU A 140 -17.21 -19.19 10.54
CA GLU A 140 -16.86 -17.77 10.59
C GLU A 140 -16.23 -17.47 11.95
N ASP A 141 -15.13 -16.71 11.96
CA ASP A 141 -14.51 -16.14 13.17
C ASP A 141 -15.44 -15.10 13.85
#